data_AF-A0A7K3S5F1-F1
#
_entry.id   AF-A0A7K3S5F1-F1
#
_cell.length_a   1.000
_cell.length_b   1.000
_cell.length_c   1.000
_cell.angle_alpha   90.00
_cell.angle_beta   90.00
_cell.angle_gamma   90.00
#
_symmetry.space_group_name_H-M   'P 1'
#
loop_
_entity.id
_entity.type
_entity.pdbx_description
1 polymer ?
#
loop_
_entity_poly.entity_id
_entity_poly.type
_entity_poly.pdbx_seq_one_letter_code
_entity_poly.pdbx_strand_id
1 'polypeptide(L)'
;TVLGGGYPASGAAGADRSPVPYLPEGLRYDPQEGAGEVQTPLLGSPADDLLIGDKVWFRHAKAGELCERFDTLHLIEGDRVTASVPTYRGEGRTFL
;
A
#
# COMPACT_ATOMS: atom_id res chain seq x y z
N THR A 1 3.56 12.83 8.00
CA THR A 1 3.75 12.22 6.67
C THR A 1 4.39 10.86 6.83
N VAL A 2 4.15 9.92 5.91
CA VAL A 2 4.77 8.59 5.95
C VAL A 2 5.80 8.42 4.82
N LEU A 3 6.76 7.52 5.03
CA LEU A 3 7.90 7.28 4.13
C LEU A 3 7.51 6.77 2.73
N GLY A 4 6.29 6.26 2.57
CA GLY A 4 5.73 5.85 1.27
C GLY A 4 4.24 5.53 1.36
N GLY A 5 3.58 5.37 0.22
CA GLY A 5 2.13 5.14 0.15
C GLY A 5 1.73 3.88 -0.63
N GLY A 6 2.68 3.02 -0.98
CA GLY A 6 2.44 1.87 -1.86
C GLY A 6 2.65 2.21 -3.34
N TYR A 7 1.99 1.47 -4.23
CA TYR A 7 2.21 1.55 -5.68
C TYR A 7 0.92 1.94 -6.42
N PRO A 8 0.92 3.05 -7.17
CA PRO A 8 -0.14 3.36 -8.09
C PRO A 8 -0.35 2.23 -9.10
N ALA A 9 -1.61 1.89 -9.35
CA ALA A 9 -2.01 0.96 -10.39
C ALA A 9 -1.72 1.54 -11.79
N SER A 10 -1.39 0.66 -12.72
CA SER A 10 -1.26 1.03 -14.14
C SER A 10 -2.57 1.60 -14.71
N GLY A 11 -2.43 2.45 -15.74
CA GLY A 11 -3.53 3.10 -16.44
C GLY A 11 -3.42 4.62 -16.44
N ALA A 12 -4.47 5.29 -16.91
CA ALA A 12 -4.57 6.75 -16.80
C ALA A 12 -4.58 7.16 -15.32
N ALA A 13 -3.81 8.18 -14.97
CA ALA A 13 -3.74 8.69 -13.60
C ALA A 13 -5.14 9.12 -13.11
N GLY A 14 -5.47 8.71 -11.89
CA GLY A 14 -6.78 8.95 -11.28
C GLY A 14 -6.83 8.45 -9.85
N ALA A 15 -7.80 8.94 -9.07
CA ALA A 15 -7.97 8.55 -7.68
C ALA A 15 -8.21 7.03 -7.52
N ASP A 16 -8.83 6.41 -8.52
CA ASP A 16 -9.05 4.95 -8.62
C ASP A 16 -7.77 4.14 -8.88
N ARG A 17 -6.64 4.81 -9.14
CA ARG A 17 -5.32 4.18 -9.31
C ARG A 17 -4.42 4.31 -8.10
N SER A 18 -4.70 5.24 -7.19
CA SER A 18 -3.87 5.41 -5.99
C SER A 18 -4.15 4.30 -4.97
N PRO A 19 -3.14 3.80 -4.25
CA PRO A 19 -3.39 3.03 -3.03
C PRO A 19 -4.21 3.84 -2.04
N VAL A 20 -4.98 3.18 -1.19
CA VAL A 20 -5.86 3.86 -0.22
C VAL A 20 -5.34 3.57 1.20
N PRO A 21 -5.13 4.59 2.05
CA PRO A 21 -4.84 4.36 3.47
C PRO A 21 -5.96 3.52 4.09
N TYR A 22 -5.59 2.45 4.78
CA TYR A 22 -6.54 1.49 5.33
C TYR A 22 -6.49 1.45 6.85
N LEU A 23 -5.29 1.26 7.44
CA LEU A 23 -5.11 1.22 8.88
C LEU A 23 -3.99 2.18 9.32
N PRO A 24 -4.17 2.92 10.43
CA PRO A 24 -5.41 3.07 11.19
C PRO A 24 -6.55 3.73 10.37
N GLU A 25 -7.80 3.37 10.67
CA GLU A 25 -8.96 3.85 9.93
C GLU A 25 -9.18 5.35 10.12
N GLY A 26 -9.62 6.04 9.07
CA GLY A 26 -9.89 7.50 9.09
C GLY A 26 -8.76 8.37 8.55
N LEU A 27 -7.62 7.75 8.18
CA LEU A 27 -6.56 8.42 7.43
C LEU A 27 -7.00 8.68 5.97
N ARG A 28 -6.63 9.83 5.44
CA ARG A 28 -6.84 10.22 4.03
C ARG A 28 -5.66 11.03 3.52
N TYR A 29 -5.48 11.10 2.21
CA TYR A 29 -4.47 11.99 1.62
C TYR A 29 -4.82 13.47 1.81
N ASP A 30 -3.80 14.31 1.75
CA ASP A 30 -3.99 15.70 1.39
C ASP A 30 -4.59 15.77 -0.03
N PRO A 31 -5.62 16.61 -0.30
CA PRO A 31 -6.24 16.70 -1.63
C PRO A 31 -5.30 17.12 -2.76
N GLN A 32 -4.14 17.70 -2.43
CA GLN A 32 -3.16 18.20 -3.40
C GLN A 32 -1.96 17.27 -3.59
N GLU A 33 -1.87 16.15 -2.86
CA GLU A 33 -0.73 15.24 -2.92
C GLU A 33 -1.16 13.78 -3.08
N GLY A 34 -0.29 12.98 -3.70
CA GLY A 34 -0.48 11.56 -3.93
C GLY A 34 0.41 10.66 -3.08
N ALA A 35 0.19 9.34 -3.20
CA ALA A 35 1.07 8.34 -2.63
C ALA A 35 2.48 8.42 -3.23
N GLY A 36 3.49 8.66 -2.40
CA GLY A 36 4.91 8.48 -2.76
C GLY A 36 5.52 9.51 -3.70
N GLU A 37 4.91 10.69 -3.90
CA GLU A 37 5.45 11.72 -4.80
C GLU A 37 6.79 12.31 -4.32
N VAL A 38 6.84 12.74 -3.05
CA VAL A 38 8.08 13.17 -2.36
C VAL A 38 8.05 12.67 -0.92
N GLN A 39 6.88 12.82 -0.29
CA GLN A 39 6.45 12.14 0.92
C GLN A 39 4.97 11.75 0.72
N THR A 40 4.36 11.05 1.67
CA THR A 40 2.91 10.73 1.61
C THR A 40 2.20 11.36 2.81
N PRO A 41 1.71 12.60 2.68
CA PRO A 41 1.00 13.26 3.77
C PRO A 41 -0.35 12.59 4.00
N LEU A 42 -0.65 12.33 5.27
CA LEU A 42 -1.91 11.76 5.70
C LEU A 42 -2.56 12.69 6.72
N LEU A 43 -3.86 12.88 6.56
CA LEU A 43 -4.73 13.70 7.40
C LEU A 43 -5.77 12.82 8.08
N GLY A 44 -6.32 13.31 9.19
CA GLY A 44 -7.38 12.63 9.96
C GLY A 44 -7.00 12.53 11.43
N SER A 45 -7.99 12.30 12.30
CA SER A 45 -7.75 12.19 13.75
C SER A 45 -6.65 11.20 14.14
N PRO A 46 -6.51 10.01 13.49
CA PRO A 46 -5.41 9.11 13.84
C PRO A 46 -4.03 9.65 13.47
N ALA A 47 -3.93 10.61 12.54
CA ALA A 47 -2.64 11.17 12.15
C ALA A 47 -1.99 11.99 13.27
N ASP A 48 -2.81 12.54 14.19
CA ASP A 48 -2.33 13.32 15.33
C ASP A 48 -1.62 12.44 16.38
N ASP A 49 -1.96 11.15 16.44
CA ASP A 49 -1.43 10.18 17.39
C ASP A 49 -0.27 9.33 16.84
N LEU A 50 -0.01 9.40 15.52
CA LEU A 50 1.06 8.61 14.90
C LEU A 50 2.45 9.11 15.30
N LEU A 51 3.26 8.19 15.82
CA LEU A 51 4.65 8.42 16.18
C LEU A 51 5.61 7.90 15.10
N ILE A 52 6.86 8.36 15.17
CA ILE A 52 7.92 7.83 14.30
C ILE A 52 8.10 6.34 14.57
N GLY A 53 7.98 5.54 13.52
CA GLY A 53 8.09 4.07 13.58
C GLY A 53 6.74 3.35 13.52
N ASP A 54 5.63 4.08 13.73
CA ASP A 54 4.29 3.51 13.57
C ASP A 54 4.03 3.13 12.11
N LYS A 55 3.18 2.11 11.94
CA LYS A 55 2.87 1.54 10.63
C LYS A 55 1.53 2.04 10.15
N VAL A 56 1.51 2.50 8.91
CA VAL A 56 0.28 2.75 8.15
C VAL A 56 0.17 1.70 7.06
N TRP A 57 -0.99 1.07 6.95
CA TRP A 57 -1.28 0.07 5.93
C TRP A 57 -2.06 0.70 4.80
N PHE A 58 -1.68 0.38 3.57
CA PHE A 58 -2.34 0.84 2.36
C PHE A 58 -2.93 -0.35 1.60
N ARG A 59 -4.13 -0.16 1.06
CA ARG A 59 -4.77 -1.10 0.14
C ARG A 59 -4.41 -0.72 -1.28
N HIS A 60 -3.81 -1.64 -2.03
CA HIS A 60 -3.50 -1.44 -3.44
C HIS A 60 -4.79 -1.32 -4.29
N ALA A 61 -4.73 -0.58 -5.39
CA ALA A 61 -5.86 -0.47 -6.31
C ALA A 61 -6.06 -1.74 -7.17
N LYS A 62 -4.99 -2.46 -7.52
CA LYS A 62 -5.04 -3.71 -8.31
C LYS A 62 -4.19 -4.80 -7.65
N ALA A 63 -4.82 -5.93 -7.34
CA ALA A 63 -4.17 -7.03 -6.60
C ALA A 63 -3.04 -7.70 -7.38
N GLY A 64 -3.24 -7.94 -8.68
CA GLY A 64 -2.25 -8.60 -9.52
C GLY A 64 -0.93 -7.83 -9.60
N GLU A 65 -0.99 -6.50 -9.71
CA GLU A 65 0.21 -5.69 -9.98
C GLU A 65 1.22 -5.61 -8.82
N LEU A 66 0.83 -6.00 -7.59
CA LEU A 66 1.80 -6.20 -6.51
C LEU A 66 2.67 -7.44 -6.74
N CYS A 67 2.09 -8.49 -7.31
CA CYS A 67 2.78 -9.73 -7.61
C CYS A 67 3.86 -9.57 -8.71
N GLU A 68 3.82 -8.46 -9.45
CA GLU A 68 4.82 -8.01 -10.42
C GLU A 68 6.05 -7.36 -9.76
N ARG A 69 5.90 -6.89 -8.52
CA ARG A 69 6.89 -6.06 -7.81
C ARG A 69 7.55 -6.78 -6.63
N PHE A 70 6.81 -7.67 -5.99
CA PHE A 70 7.25 -8.41 -4.81
C PHE A 70 7.35 -9.89 -5.10
N ASP A 71 8.30 -10.57 -4.49
CA ASP A 71 8.53 -12.01 -4.69
C ASP A 71 7.65 -12.88 -3.79
N THR A 72 7.04 -12.32 -2.75
CA THR A 72 6.31 -13.08 -1.72
C THR A 72 5.10 -12.29 -1.23
N LEU A 73 3.98 -13.00 -1.02
CA LEU A 73 2.84 -12.52 -0.25
C LEU A 73 2.79 -13.22 1.10
N HIS A 74 2.52 -12.45 2.15
CA HIS A 74 2.23 -13.00 3.47
C HIS A 74 0.72 -13.17 3.63
N LEU A 75 0.29 -14.39 3.99
CA LEU A 75 -1.10 -14.68 4.33
C LEU A 75 -1.29 -14.44 5.82
N ILE A 76 -2.29 -13.65 6.17
CA ILE A 76 -2.57 -13.22 7.53
C ILE A 76 -3.96 -13.72 7.95
N GLU A 77 -4.04 -14.33 9.12
CA GLU A 77 -5.29 -14.66 9.80
C GLU A 77 -5.25 -14.02 11.19
N GLY A 78 -6.15 -13.05 11.42
CA GLY A 78 -6.11 -12.22 12.63
C GLY A 78 -4.81 -11.41 12.71
N ASP A 79 -4.01 -11.68 13.75
CA ASP A 79 -2.72 -11.04 14.01
C ASP A 79 -1.52 -11.91 13.62
N ARG A 80 -1.76 -13.08 13.02
CA ARG A 80 -0.72 -14.07 12.72
C ARG A 80 -0.49 -14.21 11.23
N VAL A 81 0.79 -14.21 10.84
CA VAL A 81 1.22 -14.70 9.53
C VAL A 81 1.11 -16.23 9.52
N THR A 82 0.19 -16.76 8.73
CA THR A 82 -0.07 -18.20 8.62
C THR A 82 0.79 -18.86 7.56
N ALA A 83 1.13 -18.14 6.49
CA ALA A 83 2.01 -18.62 5.44
C ALA A 83 2.67 -17.46 4.68
N SER A 84 3.73 -17.80 3.93
CA SER A 84 4.36 -16.94 2.94
C SER A 84 4.37 -17.70 1.62
N VAL A 85 3.76 -17.16 0.59
CA VAL A 85 3.64 -17.81 -0.73
C VAL A 85 4.35 -16.98 -1.79
N PRO A 86 5.02 -17.60 -2.78
CA PRO A 86 5.66 -16.86 -3.83
C PRO A 86 4.60 -16.19 -4.73
N THR A 87 4.95 -15.04 -5.28
CA THR A 87 4.22 -14.45 -6.41
C THR A 87 4.77 -15.04 -7.70
N TYR A 88 4.15 -14.73 -8.84
CA TYR A 88 4.75 -15.11 -10.13
C TYR A 88 6.15 -14.51 -10.35
N ARG A 89 6.43 -13.32 -9.83
CA ARG A 89 7.79 -12.75 -9.84
C ARG A 89 8.75 -13.59 -8.99
N GLY A 90 8.31 -13.98 -7.79
CA GLY A 90 9.09 -14.85 -6.90
C GLY A 90 9.33 -16.25 -7.47
N GLU A 91 8.46 -16.72 -8.35
CA GLU A 91 8.65 -17.94 -9.14
C GLU A 91 9.51 -17.74 -10.40
N GLY A 92 10.01 -16.52 -10.65
CA GLY A 92 10.78 -16.18 -11.85
C GLY A 92 9.97 -16.24 -13.15
N ARG A 93 8.65 -16.03 -13.06
CA ARG A 93 7.71 -16.06 -14.20
C ARG A 93 7.32 -14.66 -14.64
N THR A 94 7.07 -14.53 -15.94
CA THR A 94 6.55 -13.30 -16.57
C THR A 94 5.30 -13.64 -17.36
N PHE A 95 4.23 -12.88 -17.14
CA PHE A 95 2.93 -13.04 -17.78
C PHE A 95 2.54 -11.73 -18.49
N LEU A 96 1.54 -11.78 -19.39
CA LEU A 96 1.08 -10.65 -20.22
C LEU A 96 -0.34 -10.23 -19.86
#